data_AF-A0AAD5YQV7-F1
#
_entry.id   AF-A0AAD5YQV7-F1
#
_cell.length_a   1.000
_cell.length_b   1.000
_cell.length_c   1.000
_cell.angle_alpha   90.00
_cell.angle_beta   90.00
_cell.angle_gamma   90.00
#
_symmetry.space_group_name_H-M   'P 1'
#
loop_
_entity.id
_entity.type
_entity.pdbx_description
1 polymer ?
#
loop_
_entity_poly.entity_id
_entity_poly.type
_entity_poly.pdbx_seq_one_letter_code
_entity_poly.pdbx_strand_id
1 'polypeptide(L)' 'MDHHYTHNSFTPALSRTASEETVCLNNANPATSRRTRKRFTNVQLMMLENLFHQNSHPSREDREAVAKAGGM' A
#
# COMPACT_ATOMS: atom_id res chain seq x y z
N MET A 1 2.33 -21.95 52.96
CA MET A 1 1.58 -20.82 52.38
C MET A 1 2.41 -20.28 51.24
N ASP A 2 2.41 -21.05 50.15
CA ASP A 2 3.24 -20.82 48.98
C ASP A 2 2.43 -19.97 48.00
N HIS A 3 2.61 -18.66 48.08
CA HIS A 3 2.01 -17.73 47.13
C HIS A 3 2.98 -17.48 45.98
N HIS A 4 2.81 -18.26 44.90
CA HIS A 4 3.41 -17.99 43.60
C HIS A 4 2.90 -16.63 43.10
N TYR A 5 3.77 -15.62 43.09
CA TYR A 5 3.48 -14.34 42.44
C TYR A 5 3.75 -14.51 40.95
N THR A 6 2.70 -14.75 40.17
CA THR A 6 2.78 -14.73 38.71
C THR A 6 3.08 -13.30 38.28
N HIS A 7 4.34 -13.01 37.97
CA HIS A 7 4.72 -11.76 37.32
C HIS A 7 4.13 -11.78 35.90
N ASN A 8 2.95 -11.20 35.74
CA ASN A 8 2.35 -10.95 34.44
C ASN A 8 3.22 -9.90 33.74
N SER A 9 4.19 -10.36 32.97
CA SER A 9 5.01 -9.51 32.11
C SER A 9 4.14 -8.90 31.03
N PHE A 10 3.58 -7.72 31.31
CA PHE A 10 3.13 -6.80 30.28
C PHE A 10 4.36 -6.41 29.47
N THR A 11 4.62 -7.16 28.39
CA THR A 11 5.60 -6.75 27.39
C THR A 11 4.95 -5.65 26.54
N PRO A 12 5.51 -4.44 26.50
CA PRO A 12 5.09 -3.45 25.52
C PRO A 12 5.58 -3.96 24.15
N ALA A 13 4.66 -4.32 23.26
CA ALA A 13 4.98 -4.65 21.86
C ALA A 13 5.36 -3.36 21.09
N LEU A 14 6.50 -2.78 21.43
CA LEU A 14 7.17 -1.73 20.65
C LEU A 14 8.49 -2.29 20.13
N SER A 15 8.43 -3.04 19.02
CA SER A 15 9.53 -3.26 18.08
C SER A 15 9.03 -4.02 16.85
N ARG A 16 8.55 -3.30 15.83
CA ARG A 16 8.66 -3.72 14.43
C ARG A 16 9.67 -2.79 13.75
N THR A 17 10.90 -2.83 14.22
CA THR A 17 12.07 -2.42 13.44
C THR A 17 12.82 -3.69 13.11
N ALA A 18 12.45 -4.35 12.03
CA ALA A 18 13.29 -5.32 11.37
C ALA A 18 12.81 -5.40 9.93
N SER A 19 13.39 -4.53 9.12
CA SER A 19 13.69 -4.72 7.70
C SER A 19 13.08 -5.99 7.09
N GLU A 20 11.80 -5.93 6.76
CA GLU A 20 11.30 -6.78 5.69
C GLU A 20 11.81 -6.12 4.42
N GLU A 21 13.05 -6.48 4.05
CA GLU A 21 13.38 -6.66 2.66
C GLU A 21 12.12 -7.24 2.01
N THR A 22 11.39 -6.41 1.25
CA THR A 22 10.31 -6.91 0.42
C THR A 22 11.02 -7.69 -0.68
N VAL A 23 11.50 -8.88 -0.31
CA VAL A 23 11.79 -9.94 -1.24
C VAL A 23 10.55 -10.02 -2.07
N CYS A 24 10.75 -9.70 -3.33
CA CYS A 24 9.75 -9.83 -4.34
C CYS A 24 9.48 -11.33 -4.50
N LEU A 25 8.80 -11.96 -3.53
CA LEU A 25 8.43 -13.37 -3.53
C LEU A 25 7.48 -13.56 -4.70
N ASN A 26 8.06 -14.08 -5.79
CA ASN A 26 7.33 -14.60 -6.93
C ASN A 26 6.57 -15.85 -6.46
N ASN A 27 5.48 -15.64 -5.74
CA ASN A 27 4.51 -16.70 -5.50
C ASN A 27 3.76 -16.89 -6.82
N ALA A 28 4.24 -17.81 -7.65
CA ALA A 28 3.60 -18.21 -8.90
C ALA A 28 2.41 -19.14 -8.62
N ASN A 29 1.44 -18.69 -7.81
CA ASN A 29 0.07 -19.17 -7.98
C ASN A 29 -0.48 -18.44 -9.21
N PRO A 30 -1.10 -19.10 -10.21
CA PRO A 30 -1.74 -18.41 -11.33
C PRO A 30 -2.83 -17.41 -10.90
N ALA A 31 -3.34 -17.52 -9.66
CA ALA A 31 -4.20 -16.52 -9.02
C ALA A 31 -3.44 -15.40 -8.26
N THR A 32 -2.12 -15.50 -8.09
CA THR A 32 -1.26 -14.50 -7.41
C THR A 32 -0.07 -14.05 -8.26
N SER A 33 -0.09 -14.23 -9.58
CA SER A 33 0.89 -13.60 -10.47
C SER A 33 0.85 -12.10 -10.23
N ARG A 34 1.89 -11.58 -9.57
CA ARG A 34 1.99 -10.16 -9.23
C ARG A 34 1.89 -9.36 -10.53
N ARG A 35 0.95 -8.43 -10.55
CA ARG A 35 0.75 -7.56 -11.70
C ARG A 35 2.08 -6.88 -12.05
N THR A 36 2.51 -6.99 -13.30
CA THR A 36 3.67 -6.25 -13.79
C THR A 36 3.46 -4.76 -13.50
N ARG A 37 4.51 -4.10 -13.00
CA ARG A 37 4.46 -2.67 -12.69
C ARG A 37 4.13 -1.88 -13.95
N LYS A 38 2.98 -1.19 -13.95
CA LYS A 38 2.58 -0.26 -15.02
C LYS A 38 3.35 1.05 -14.85
N ARG A 39 3.88 1.59 -15.94
CA ARG A 39 4.45 2.94 -15.99
C ARG A 39 3.47 3.84 -16.70
N PHE A 40 3.14 4.96 -16.08
CA PHE A 40 2.32 5.99 -16.69
C PHE A 40 3.14 6.79 -17.71
N THR A 41 2.49 7.23 -18.78
CA THR A 41 3.09 8.17 -19.75
C THR A 41 3.14 9.58 -19.15
N ASN A 42 3.95 10.49 -19.71
CA ASN A 42 4.02 11.87 -19.22
C ASN A 42 2.65 12.57 -19.24
N VAL A 43 1.85 12.33 -20.27
CA VAL A 43 0.48 12.87 -20.37
C VAL A 43 -0.39 12.37 -19.23
N GLN A 44 -0.31 11.07 -18.91
CA GLN A 44 -1.05 10.48 -17.79
C GLN A 44 -0.61 11.05 -16.44
N LEU A 45 0.70 11.32 -16.25
CA LEU A 45 1.21 11.98 -15.05
C LEU A 45 0.66 13.41 -14.90
N MET A 46 0.68 14.21 -15.98
CA MET A 46 0.12 15.57 -15.95
C MET A 46 -1.37 15.59 -15.58
N MET A 47 -2.15 14.62 -16.08
CA MET A 47 -3.57 14.49 -15.73
C MET A 47 -3.77 14.21 -14.23
N LEU A 48 -2.95 13.33 -13.66
CA LEU A 48 -2.97 13.00 -12.23
C LEU A 48 -2.52 14.18 -11.36
N GLU A 49 -1.47 14.90 -11.77
CA GLU A 49 -0.98 16.11 -11.10
C GLU A 49 -2.03 17.23 -11.11
N ASN A 50 -2.66 17.47 -12.26
CA ASN A 50 -3.73 18.46 -12.37
C ASN A 50 -4.90 18.12 -11.44
N LEU A 51 -5.35 16.86 -11.41
CA LEU A 51 -6.42 16.44 -10.49
C LEU A 51 -6.02 16.68 -9.03
N PHE A 52 -4.78 16.35 -8.66
CA PHE A 52 -4.27 16.53 -7.30
C PHE A 52 -4.19 18.00 -6.88
N HIS A 53 -3.82 18.90 -7.81
CA HIS A 53 -3.80 20.34 -7.53
C HIS A 53 -5.21 20.92 -7.32
N GLN A 54 -6.23 20.38 -7.99
CA GLN A 54 -7.62 20.81 -7.80
C GLN A 54 -8.22 20.22 -6.51
N ASN A 55 -7.99 18.94 -6.29
CA ASN A 55 -8.43 18.23 -5.09
C ASN A 55 -7.38 17.18 -4.71
N SER A 56 -6.67 17.40 -3.62
CA SER A 56 -5.65 16.47 -3.13
C SER A 56 -6.22 15.12 -2.67
N HIS A 57 -7.54 15.07 -2.39
CA HIS A 57 -8.27 13.88 -2.00
C HIS A 57 -9.44 13.63 -2.97
N PRO A 58 -9.17 13.26 -4.23
CA PRO A 58 -10.20 13.09 -5.25
C PRO A 58 -11.13 11.94 -4.88
N SER A 59 -12.41 12.10 -5.23
CA SER A 59 -13.40 11.05 -4.99
C SER A 59 -13.13 9.82 -5.87
N ARG A 60 -13.88 8.75 -5.65
CA ARG A 60 -13.80 7.57 -6.53
C ARG A 60 -14.17 7.92 -7.98
N GLU A 61 -15.22 8.71 -8.16
CA GLU A 61 -15.71 9.12 -9.47
C GLU A 61 -14.67 9.95 -10.23
N ASP A 62 -14.03 10.92 -9.56
CA ASP A 62 -12.98 11.74 -10.17
C ASP A 62 -11.78 10.90 -10.63
N ARG A 63 -11.38 9.91 -9.83
CA ARG A 63 -10.30 8.98 -10.18
C ARG A 63 -10.67 8.11 -11.39
N GLU A 64 -11.90 7.63 -11.45
CA GLU A 64 -12.40 6.82 -12.57
C GLU A 64 -12.49 7.65 -13.87
N ALA A 65 -12.92 8.92 -13.77
CA ALA A 65 -12.96 9.83 -14.91
C ALA A 65 -11.55 10.07 -15.51
N VAL A 66 -10.54 10.31 -14.68
CA VAL A 66 -9.15 10.46 -15.14
C VAL A 66 -8.60 9.16 -15.71
N ALA A 67 -8.88 8.01 -15.09
CA ALA A 67 -8.46 6.72 -15.61
C ALA A 67 -9.03 6.47 -17.01
N LYS A 68 -10.32 6.72 -17.21
CA LYS A 68 -11.00 6.59 -18.51
C LYS A 68 -10.40 7.54 -19.55
N ALA A 69 -10.20 8.80 -19.21
CA ALA A 69 -9.64 9.80 -20.11
C ALA A 69 -8.18 9.50 -20.50
N GLY A 70 -7.40 8.94 -19.57
CA GLY A 70 -6.00 8.57 -19.80
C GLY A 70 -5.77 7.16 -20.35
N GLY A 71 -6.83 6.38 -20.59
CA GLY A 71 -6.74 4.98 -21.04
C GLY A 71 -6.05 4.05 -20.04
N MET A 72 -6.32 4.24 -18.74
CA MET A 72 -5.61 3.59 -17.64
C MET A 72 -6.33 2.43 -16.97
#